data_AF-A0A1P8F786-F1
#
_entry.id   AF-A0A1P8F786-F1
#
_cell.length_a   1.000
_cell.length_b   1.000
_cell.length_c   1.000
_cell.angle_alpha   90.00
_cell.angle_beta   90.00
_cell.angle_gamma   90.00
#
_symmetry.space_group_name_H-M   'P 1'
#
loop_
_entity.id
_entity.type
_entity.pdbx_description
1 polymer ?
#
loop_
_entity_poly.entity_id
_entity_poly.type
_entity_poly.pdbx_seq_one_letter_code
_entity_poly.pdbx_strand_id
1 'polypeptide(L)'
;MAVTPPYELKLLYSREQIAAVVTDLSARISRDFEGRDLLVIGVLKGSFIFLSDLVRELSIPVEIDFIGTSSYGNATTSSGHIRITAEPTSSLAGRHILIVEDIVDTGLCIEAIVEYLSKRDPASVSVCTLMNKPARHQVPVEIAYTGFTIPDKFVVGYGLDFSQRYRHLPEIFTLEEKTDAGQLASDD
;
A
#
# COMPACT_ATOMS: atom_id res chain seq x y z
N MET A 1 -22.50 17.40 -17.59
CA MET A 1 -21.73 16.47 -18.45
C MET A 1 -20.49 16.07 -17.67
N ALA A 2 -20.31 14.79 -17.36
CA ALA A 2 -19.08 14.34 -16.69
C ALA A 2 -17.96 14.37 -17.74
N VAL A 3 -17.02 15.31 -17.61
CA VAL A 3 -15.79 15.33 -18.40
C VAL A 3 -15.05 14.04 -18.06
N THR A 4 -14.95 13.12 -19.02
CA THR A 4 -14.07 11.96 -18.88
C THR A 4 -12.65 12.51 -18.77
N PRO A 5 -11.95 12.29 -17.64
CA PRO A 5 -10.62 12.87 -17.47
C PRO A 5 -9.67 12.28 -18.54
N PRO A 6 -8.62 13.02 -18.94
CA PRO A 6 -7.79 12.72 -20.11
C PRO A 6 -6.80 11.58 -19.86
N TYR A 7 -7.18 10.58 -19.06
CA TYR A 7 -6.29 9.49 -18.67
C TYR A 7 -6.73 8.17 -19.28
N GLU A 8 -5.77 7.34 -19.62
CA GLU A 8 -5.95 5.94 -19.96
C GLU A 8 -5.34 5.02 -18.90
N LEU A 9 -5.93 3.84 -18.75
CA LEU A 9 -5.43 2.78 -17.89
C LEU A 9 -4.56 1.84 -18.71
N LYS A 10 -3.31 1.67 -18.30
CA LYS A 10 -2.41 0.70 -18.92
C LYS A 10 -2.06 -0.37 -17.89
N LEU A 11 -2.29 -1.63 -18.27
CA LEU A 11 -2.06 -2.76 -17.37
C LEU A 11 -0.59 -2.77 -16.91
N LEU A 12 -0.39 -2.76 -15.59
CA LEU A 12 0.93 -2.87 -14.98
C LEU A 12 1.15 -4.28 -14.42
N TYR A 13 0.20 -4.79 -13.64
CA TYR A 13 0.23 -6.14 -13.09
C TYR A 13 -1.11 -6.82 -13.22
N SER A 14 -1.12 -8.02 -13.82
CA SER A 14 -2.30 -8.86 -13.90
C SER A 14 -2.65 -9.47 -12.54
N ARG A 15 -3.87 -9.97 -12.42
CA ARG A 15 -4.35 -10.68 -11.23
C ARG A 15 -3.45 -11.85 -10.85
N GLU A 16 -2.95 -12.59 -11.83
CA GLU A 16 -2.07 -13.75 -11.63
C GLU A 16 -0.71 -13.34 -11.08
N GLN A 17 -0.16 -12.22 -11.57
CA GLN A 17 1.10 -11.68 -11.07
C GLN A 17 0.96 -11.20 -9.61
N ILE A 18 -0.16 -10.54 -9.30
CA ILE A 18 -0.47 -10.11 -7.93
C ILE A 18 -0.62 -11.33 -7.01
N ALA A 19 -1.39 -12.34 -7.41
CA ALA A 19 -1.57 -13.56 -6.63
C ALA A 19 -0.24 -14.27 -6.35
N ALA A 20 0.64 -14.38 -7.34
CA ALA A 20 1.96 -14.97 -7.16
C ALA A 20 2.82 -14.21 -6.13
N VAL A 21 2.75 -12.88 -6.14
CA VAL A 21 3.44 -12.04 -5.13
C VAL A 21 2.84 -12.24 -3.76
N VAL A 22 1.51 -12.28 -3.63
CA VAL A 22 0.85 -12.53 -2.34
C VAL A 22 1.28 -13.89 -1.77
N THR A 23 1.33 -14.94 -2.58
CA THR A 23 1.80 -16.27 -2.16
C THR A 23 3.27 -16.28 -1.72
N ASP A 24 4.18 -15.57 -2.42
CA ASP A 24 5.59 -15.47 -1.98
C ASP A 24 5.70 -14.75 -0.63
N LEU A 25 5.00 -13.61 -0.49
CA LEU A 25 5.02 -12.81 0.72
C LEU A 25 4.43 -13.60 1.90
N SER A 26 3.29 -14.26 1.72
CA SER A 26 2.63 -15.03 2.78
C SER A 26 3.50 -16.18 3.28
N ALA A 27 4.20 -16.89 2.39
CA ALA A 27 5.10 -17.98 2.74
C ALA A 27 6.30 -17.49 3.57
N ARG A 28 6.89 -16.35 3.19
CA ARG A 28 8.01 -15.74 3.92
C ARG A 28 7.57 -15.26 5.29
N ILE A 29 6.45 -14.53 5.37
CA ILE A 29 5.89 -14.04 6.64
C ILE A 29 5.55 -15.21 7.55
N SER A 30 4.87 -16.25 7.03
CA SER A 30 4.47 -17.41 7.84
C SER A 30 5.66 -18.13 8.45
N ARG A 31 6.77 -18.27 7.71
CA ARG A 31 8.02 -18.83 8.22
C ARG A 31 8.66 -17.95 9.29
N ASP A 32 8.78 -16.65 9.02
CA ASP A 32 9.53 -15.74 9.89
C ASP A 32 8.82 -15.49 11.24
N PHE A 33 7.48 -15.61 11.25
CA PHE A 33 6.63 -15.46 12.43
C PHE A 33 6.07 -16.78 12.99
N GLU A 34 6.60 -17.93 12.58
CA GLU A 34 6.15 -19.22 13.11
C GLU A 34 6.30 -19.28 14.64
N GLY A 35 5.21 -19.68 15.33
CA GLY A 35 5.15 -19.76 16.79
C GLY A 35 5.11 -18.42 17.53
N ARG A 36 4.92 -17.29 16.82
CA ARG A 36 4.84 -15.95 17.40
C ARG A 36 3.40 -15.44 17.49
N ASP A 37 3.12 -14.57 18.45
CA ASP A 37 1.87 -13.82 18.51
C ASP A 37 1.91 -12.64 17.53
N LEU A 38 1.40 -12.88 16.32
CA LEU A 38 1.41 -11.95 15.21
C LEU A 38 0.08 -11.16 15.13
N LEU A 39 0.19 -9.84 15.23
CA LEU A 39 -0.86 -8.89 14.92
C LEU A 39 -0.60 -8.25 13.56
N VAL A 40 -1.49 -8.46 12.59
CA VAL A 40 -1.42 -7.85 11.27
C VAL A 40 -2.29 -6.61 11.25
N ILE A 41 -1.69 -5.44 11.01
CA ILE A 41 -2.40 -4.16 10.98
C ILE A 41 -2.45 -3.63 9.55
N GLY A 42 -3.64 -3.59 8.97
CA GLY A 42 -3.87 -2.98 7.65
C GLY A 42 -4.00 -1.47 7.72
N VAL A 43 -3.27 -0.75 6.85
CA VAL A 43 -3.40 0.71 6.72
C VAL A 43 -4.59 1.06 5.82
N LEU A 44 -5.60 1.69 6.39
CA LEU A 44 -6.80 2.09 5.65
C LEU A 44 -6.56 3.36 4.82
N LYS A 45 -7.15 3.48 3.63
CA LYS A 45 -8.08 2.51 3.00
C LYS A 45 -7.41 1.60 1.98
N GLY A 46 -6.26 1.98 1.45
CA GLY A 46 -5.72 1.40 0.23
C GLY A 46 -5.31 -0.07 0.35
N SER A 47 -4.78 -0.47 1.50
CA SER A 47 -4.29 -1.83 1.70
C SER A 47 -5.37 -2.91 1.81
N PHE A 48 -6.66 -2.58 1.95
CA PHE A 48 -7.67 -3.54 2.41
C PHE A 48 -7.82 -4.78 1.51
N ILE A 49 -7.68 -4.65 0.19
CA ILE A 49 -7.74 -5.80 -0.74
C ILE A 49 -6.48 -6.66 -0.58
N PHE A 50 -5.31 -6.03 -0.64
CA PHE A 50 -4.02 -6.71 -0.45
C PHE A 50 -3.95 -7.43 0.90
N LEU A 51 -4.34 -6.76 1.99
CA LEU A 51 -4.46 -7.35 3.32
C LEU A 51 -5.36 -8.58 3.29
N SER A 52 -6.55 -8.47 2.71
CA SER A 52 -7.53 -9.56 2.67
C SER A 52 -7.00 -10.80 1.92
N ASP A 53 -6.23 -10.60 0.85
CA ASP A 53 -5.62 -11.69 0.11
C ASP A 53 -4.42 -12.27 0.90
N LEU A 54 -3.56 -11.40 1.43
CA LEU A 54 -2.38 -11.82 2.20
C LEU A 54 -2.73 -12.66 3.42
N VAL A 55 -3.67 -12.20 4.26
CA VAL A 55 -4.00 -12.90 5.51
C VAL A 55 -4.70 -14.25 5.28
N ARG A 56 -5.38 -14.43 4.14
CA ARG A 56 -6.00 -15.72 3.78
C ARG A 56 -4.97 -16.76 3.33
N GLU A 57 -3.81 -16.30 2.87
CA GLU A 57 -2.70 -17.14 2.41
C GLU A 57 -1.66 -17.43 3.52
N LEU A 58 -1.78 -16.80 4.70
CA LEU A 58 -0.90 -17.09 5.84
C LEU A 58 -1.21 -18.48 6.40
N SER A 59 -0.16 -19.27 6.66
CA SER A 59 -0.28 -20.63 7.21
C SER A 59 -0.15 -20.69 8.73
N ILE A 60 -0.16 -19.54 9.40
CA ILE A 60 -0.03 -19.38 10.85
C ILE A 60 -1.25 -18.61 11.41
N PRO A 61 -1.62 -18.82 12.68
CA PRO A 61 -2.68 -18.02 13.30
C PRO A 61 -2.26 -16.56 13.39
N VAL A 62 -3.18 -15.65 13.07
CA VAL A 62 -2.98 -14.21 13.15
C VAL A 62 -4.22 -13.53 13.72
N GLU A 63 -4.01 -12.38 14.37
CA GLU A 63 -5.06 -11.41 14.63
C GLU A 63 -4.96 -10.27 13.62
N ILE A 64 -6.10 -9.70 13.23
CA ILE A 64 -6.17 -8.63 12.23
C ILE A 64 -6.78 -7.40 12.89
N ASP A 65 -6.13 -6.25 12.70
CA ASP A 65 -6.65 -4.95 13.11
C ASP A 65 -6.33 -3.90 12.01
N PHE A 66 -6.79 -2.68 12.21
CA PHE A 66 -6.68 -1.61 11.22
C PHE A 66 -6.19 -0.30 11.85
N ILE A 67 -5.43 0.45 11.07
CA ILE A 67 -5.10 1.84 11.39
C ILE A 67 -5.54 2.74 10.23
N GLY A 68 -6.25 3.81 10.55
CA GLY A 68 -6.64 4.82 9.56
C GLY A 68 -5.74 6.04 9.66
N THR A 69 -5.23 6.52 8.52
CA THR A 69 -4.46 7.75 8.46
C THR A 69 -5.06 8.73 7.43
N SER A 70 -4.80 10.02 7.63
CA SER A 70 -5.07 11.05 6.63
C SER A 70 -3.91 12.04 6.59
N SER A 71 -3.47 12.45 5.40
CA SER A 71 -2.49 13.52 5.25
C SER A 71 -3.09 14.87 5.70
N TYR A 72 -2.28 15.72 6.33
CA TYR A 72 -2.68 17.11 6.56
C TYR A 72 -2.55 17.91 5.26
N GLY A 73 -3.69 18.24 4.63
CA GLY A 73 -3.79 19.07 3.43
C GLY A 73 -4.45 18.38 2.23
N ASN A 74 -5.13 19.15 1.38
CA ASN A 74 -5.85 18.68 0.17
C ASN A 74 -4.93 18.33 -1.02
N ALA A 75 -3.61 18.25 -0.82
CA ALA A 75 -2.64 18.05 -1.90
C ALA A 75 -2.26 16.57 -2.07
N THR A 76 -1.94 16.18 -3.29
CA THR A 76 -1.47 14.85 -3.71
C THR A 76 -0.07 14.49 -3.18
N THR A 77 0.53 15.36 -2.37
CA THR A 77 1.84 15.20 -1.73
C THR A 77 1.68 15.18 -0.22
N SER A 78 2.17 14.12 0.45
CA SER A 78 2.11 14.04 1.92
C SER A 78 3.00 15.11 2.55
N SER A 79 2.43 15.90 3.46
CA SER A 79 3.11 17.00 4.18
C SER A 79 4.00 16.50 5.33
N GLY A 80 4.31 15.20 5.38
CA GLY A 80 5.00 14.55 6.49
C GLY A 80 4.18 14.41 7.78
N HIS A 81 3.15 15.21 7.95
CA HIS A 81 2.24 15.11 9.08
C HIS A 81 1.08 14.18 8.68
N ILE A 82 0.90 13.10 9.42
CA ILE A 82 -0.28 12.24 9.33
C ILE A 82 -1.16 12.41 10.57
N ARG A 83 -2.47 12.43 10.37
CA ARG A 83 -3.45 12.33 11.46
C ARG A 83 -3.94 10.90 11.52
N ILE A 84 -3.91 10.28 12.70
CA ILE A 84 -4.59 9.01 12.93
C ILE A 84 -6.10 9.27 12.97
N THR A 85 -6.84 8.64 12.07
CA THR A 85 -8.30 8.76 11.95
C THR A 85 -9.04 7.55 12.53
N ALA A 86 -8.34 6.42 12.68
CA ALA A 86 -8.83 5.24 13.37
C ALA A 86 -7.64 4.55 14.05
N GLU A 87 -7.76 4.29 15.34
CA GLU A 87 -6.71 3.61 16.11
C GLU A 87 -6.96 2.09 16.12
N PRO A 88 -5.91 1.27 16.19
CA PRO A 88 -6.04 -0.15 16.52
C PRO A 88 -6.79 -0.32 17.85
N THR A 89 -7.66 -1.33 17.91
CA THR A 89 -8.41 -1.69 19.11
C THR A 89 -7.79 -2.84 19.89
N SER A 90 -6.91 -3.61 19.25
CA SER A 90 -6.16 -4.71 19.85
C SER A 90 -5.03 -4.21 20.76
N SER A 91 -4.65 -5.02 21.76
CA SER A 91 -3.45 -4.77 22.54
C SER A 91 -2.21 -4.89 21.65
N LEU A 92 -1.30 -3.92 21.75
CA LEU A 92 -0.05 -3.88 20.97
C LEU A 92 1.18 -4.35 21.78
N ALA A 93 1.12 -4.22 23.11
CA ALA A 93 2.25 -4.49 23.98
C ALA A 93 2.68 -5.96 23.93
N GLY A 94 3.98 -6.19 23.77
CA GLY A 94 4.59 -7.53 23.73
C GLY A 94 4.29 -8.34 22.46
N ARG A 95 3.57 -7.79 21.48
CA ARG A 95 3.21 -8.52 20.24
C ARG A 95 4.17 -8.22 19.11
N HIS A 96 4.26 -9.15 18.16
CA HIS A 96 4.90 -8.90 16.89
C HIS A 96 3.90 -8.25 15.94
N ILE A 97 4.18 -7.02 15.51
CA ILE A 97 3.29 -6.26 14.63
C ILE A 97 3.83 -6.32 13.20
N LEU A 98 2.95 -6.70 12.26
CA LEU A 98 3.19 -6.57 10.83
C LEU A 98 2.23 -5.52 10.26
N ILE A 99 2.75 -4.37 9.85
CA ILE A 99 2.00 -3.35 9.14
C ILE A 99 1.88 -3.78 7.67
N VAL A 100 0.67 -3.70 7.12
CA VAL A 100 0.37 -4.01 5.71
C VAL A 100 -0.09 -2.74 5.01
N GLU A 101 0.71 -2.26 4.07
CA GLU A 101 0.50 -1.02 3.30
C GLU A 101 0.36 -1.33 1.81
N ASP A 102 -0.49 -0.60 1.09
CA ASP A 102 -0.61 -0.79 -0.37
C ASP A 102 0.61 -0.26 -1.12
N ILE A 103 1.08 0.94 -0.79
CA ILE A 103 2.22 1.56 -1.44
C ILE A 103 3.07 2.42 -0.49
N VAL A 104 4.37 2.13 -0.44
CA VAL A 104 5.35 3.04 0.16
C VAL A 104 5.91 3.97 -0.91
N ASP A 105 5.50 5.24 -0.82
CA ASP A 105 5.89 6.30 -1.74
C ASP A 105 7.00 7.20 -1.15
N THR A 106 6.67 8.28 -0.43
CA THR A 106 7.70 9.12 0.21
C THR A 106 8.30 8.52 1.47
N GLY A 107 7.67 7.48 2.03
CA GLY A 107 8.07 6.86 3.29
C GLY A 107 7.53 7.56 4.55
N LEU A 108 7.10 8.81 4.46
CA LEU A 108 6.66 9.61 5.61
C LEU A 108 5.45 9.03 6.35
N CYS A 109 4.49 8.46 5.62
CA CYS A 109 3.31 7.85 6.23
C CYS A 109 3.70 6.63 7.08
N ILE A 110 4.48 5.73 6.49
CA ILE A 110 4.86 4.49 7.16
C ILE A 110 5.84 4.73 8.31
N GLU A 111 6.76 5.70 8.19
CA GLU A 111 7.63 6.13 9.30
C GLU A 111 6.80 6.59 10.50
N ALA A 112 5.81 7.46 10.29
CA ALA A 112 4.97 7.96 11.36
C ALA A 112 4.06 6.87 11.97
N ILE A 113 3.58 5.90 11.18
CA ILE A 113 2.85 4.73 11.69
C ILE A 113 3.78 3.86 12.55
N VAL A 114 5.00 3.57 12.07
CA VAL A 114 5.99 2.79 12.81
C VAL A 114 6.32 3.48 14.13
N GLU A 115 6.55 4.79 14.14
CA GLU A 115 6.81 5.56 15.37
C GLU A 115 5.60 5.50 16.32
N TYR A 116 4.38 5.67 15.80
CA TYR A 116 3.15 5.59 16.60
C TYR A 116 2.99 4.22 17.26
N LEU A 117 3.19 3.12 16.53
CA LEU A 117 3.02 1.76 17.05
C LEU A 117 4.15 1.37 17.99
N SER A 118 5.39 1.80 17.72
CA SER A 118 6.56 1.49 18.56
C SER A 118 6.48 2.09 19.96
N LYS A 119 5.75 3.21 20.14
CA LYS A 119 5.51 3.85 21.46
C LYS A 119 4.58 3.05 22.38
N ARG A 120 4.05 1.91 21.93
CA ARG A 120 3.11 1.05 22.68
C ARG A 120 3.73 -0.29 23.06
N ASP A 121 5.05 -0.32 23.15
CA ASP A 121 5.87 -1.44 23.61
C ASP A 121 5.63 -2.79 22.89
N PRO A 122 5.55 -2.84 21.55
CA PRO A 122 5.50 -4.10 20.84
C PRO A 122 6.81 -4.88 20.96
N ALA A 123 6.77 -6.20 20.79
CA ALA A 123 7.98 -7.02 20.70
C ALA A 123 8.79 -6.74 19.42
N SER A 124 8.11 -6.43 18.32
CA SER A 124 8.72 -5.92 17.10
C SER A 124 7.69 -5.22 16.21
N VAL A 125 8.14 -4.34 15.33
CA VAL A 125 7.34 -3.77 14.24
C VAL A 125 8.03 -4.07 12.92
N SER A 126 7.29 -4.61 11.96
CA SER A 126 7.77 -4.90 10.61
C SER A 126 6.78 -4.36 9.58
N VAL A 127 7.29 -4.02 8.40
CA VAL A 127 6.48 -3.47 7.30
C VAL A 127 6.45 -4.46 6.13
N CYS A 128 5.23 -4.77 5.68
CA CYS A 128 4.95 -5.40 4.40
C CYS A 128 4.23 -4.39 3.50
N THR A 129 4.72 -4.20 2.29
CA THR A 129 4.04 -3.39 1.28
C THR A 129 3.88 -4.12 -0.04
N LEU A 130 2.74 -3.94 -0.69
CA LEU A 130 2.52 -4.46 -2.02
C LEU A 130 3.41 -3.76 -3.05
N MET A 131 3.58 -2.44 -2.95
CA MET A 131 4.38 -1.64 -3.88
C MET A 131 5.34 -0.69 -3.16
N ASN A 132 6.56 -0.59 -3.68
CA ASN A 132 7.57 0.34 -3.17
C ASN A 132 8.10 1.22 -4.31
N LYS A 133 8.25 2.52 -4.04
CA LYS A 133 8.88 3.52 -4.93
C LYS A 133 10.16 4.08 -4.31
N PRO A 134 11.29 3.35 -4.31
CA PRO A 134 12.53 3.80 -3.67
C PRO A 134 13.01 5.19 -4.14
N ALA A 135 12.80 5.52 -5.42
CA ALA A 135 13.19 6.82 -5.99
C ALA A 135 12.44 8.03 -5.39
N ARG A 136 11.34 7.79 -4.67
CA ARG A 136 10.50 8.81 -4.04
C ARG A 136 10.74 8.95 -2.53
N HIS A 137 11.51 8.03 -1.92
CA HIS A 137 11.77 8.01 -0.48
C HIS A 137 12.42 9.32 -0.03
N GLN A 138 11.86 9.95 1.00
CA GLN A 138 12.41 11.17 1.63
C GLN A 138 13.02 10.88 3.00
N VAL A 139 12.71 9.71 3.56
CA VAL A 139 13.20 9.21 4.84
C VAL A 139 13.67 7.77 4.68
N PRO A 140 14.60 7.28 5.51
CA PRO A 140 14.94 5.87 5.54
C PRO A 140 13.72 5.04 5.95
N VAL A 141 13.32 4.08 5.10
CA VAL A 141 12.23 3.15 5.42
C VAL A 141 12.75 1.73 5.34
N GLU A 142 12.73 1.03 6.48
CA GLU A 142 13.00 -0.41 6.53
C GLU A 142 11.73 -1.19 6.18
N ILE A 143 11.72 -1.81 5.00
CA ILE A 143 10.61 -2.63 4.52
C ILE A 143 11.05 -4.09 4.51
N ALA A 144 10.54 -4.88 5.45
CA ALA A 144 10.89 -6.30 5.58
C ALA A 144 10.36 -7.14 4.40
N TYR A 145 9.19 -6.78 3.87
CA TYR A 145 8.53 -7.51 2.79
C TYR A 145 8.03 -6.54 1.72
N THR A 146 8.65 -6.56 0.54
CA THR A 146 8.22 -5.78 -0.63
C THR A 146 7.69 -6.74 -1.70
N GLY A 147 6.48 -6.48 -2.19
CA GLY A 147 5.92 -7.20 -3.34
C GLY A 147 6.55 -6.76 -4.66
N PHE A 148 6.20 -5.55 -5.11
CA PHE A 148 6.71 -4.95 -6.34
C PHE A 148 7.56 -3.72 -6.03
N THR A 149 8.70 -3.59 -6.70
CA THR A 149 9.43 -2.32 -6.78
C THR A 149 9.10 -1.64 -8.11
N ILE A 150 8.54 -0.44 -8.06
CA ILE A 150 8.06 0.28 -9.25
C ILE A 150 8.74 1.65 -9.40
N PRO A 151 8.89 2.16 -10.63
CA PRO A 151 9.29 3.55 -10.86
C PRO A 151 8.21 4.52 -10.37
N ASP A 152 8.52 5.83 -10.40
CA ASP A 152 7.54 6.85 -10.07
C ASP A 152 6.45 6.97 -11.15
N LYS A 153 5.41 6.14 -11.01
CA LYS A 153 4.21 6.15 -11.83
C LYS A 153 2.97 6.25 -10.95
N PHE A 154 1.96 6.95 -11.43
CA PHE A 154 0.66 6.96 -10.76
C PHE A 154 -0.05 5.63 -11.03
N VAL A 155 -0.46 4.92 -9.97
CA VAL A 155 -1.05 3.58 -10.05
C VAL A 155 -2.42 3.52 -9.39
N VAL A 156 -3.31 2.70 -9.95
CA VAL A 156 -4.67 2.47 -9.44
C VAL A 156 -5.05 0.99 -9.57
N GLY A 157 -6.11 0.58 -8.87
CA GLY A 157 -6.56 -0.81 -8.87
C GLY A 157 -6.02 -1.59 -7.68
N TYR A 158 -6.66 -2.73 -7.39
CA TYR A 158 -6.30 -3.61 -6.28
C TYR A 158 -6.17 -2.88 -4.93
N GLY A 159 -7.13 -2.02 -4.63
CA GLY A 159 -7.16 -1.19 -3.42
C GLY A 159 -6.66 0.25 -3.63
N LEU A 160 -5.74 0.49 -4.56
CA LEU A 160 -5.23 1.82 -4.92
C LEU A 160 -6.29 2.66 -5.65
N ASP A 161 -6.24 3.98 -5.49
CA ASP A 161 -7.25 4.88 -6.05
C ASP A 161 -6.72 6.12 -6.77
N PHE A 162 -7.61 6.68 -7.58
CA PHE A 162 -7.58 8.07 -7.99
C PHE A 162 -8.93 8.70 -7.65
N SER A 163 -8.96 9.65 -6.71
CA SER A 163 -10.19 10.32 -6.26
C SER A 163 -11.29 9.33 -5.82
N GLN A 164 -10.91 8.31 -5.04
CA GLN A 164 -11.74 7.20 -4.55
C GLN A 164 -12.28 6.25 -5.64
N ARG A 165 -11.84 6.40 -6.89
CA ARG A 165 -12.22 5.50 -7.99
C ARG A 165 -11.18 4.40 -8.16
N TYR A 166 -11.54 3.36 -8.91
CA TYR A 166 -10.66 2.26 -9.36
C TYR A 166 -10.21 1.24 -8.31
N ARG A 167 -10.40 1.47 -7.01
CA ARG A 167 -10.00 0.49 -5.95
C ARG A 167 -10.46 -0.95 -6.18
N HIS A 168 -11.62 -1.13 -6.80
CA HIS A 168 -12.27 -2.43 -7.01
C HIS A 168 -11.70 -3.24 -8.18
N LEU A 169 -10.82 -2.66 -9.02
CA LEU A 169 -10.24 -3.39 -10.14
C LEU A 169 -9.35 -4.52 -9.61
N PRO A 170 -9.42 -5.74 -10.16
CA PRO A 170 -8.63 -6.87 -9.67
C PRO A 170 -7.16 -6.82 -10.11
N GLU A 171 -6.83 -6.01 -11.13
CA GLU A 171 -5.47 -5.75 -11.60
C GLU A 171 -4.96 -4.37 -11.15
N ILE A 172 -3.67 -4.14 -11.31
CA ILE A 172 -3.03 -2.82 -11.09
C ILE A 172 -2.71 -2.19 -12.44
N PHE A 173 -3.03 -0.92 -12.58
CA PHE A 173 -2.84 -0.13 -13.79
C PHE A 173 -1.99 1.10 -13.50
N THR A 174 -1.25 1.57 -14.50
CA THR A 174 -0.75 2.95 -14.53
C THR A 174 -1.83 3.87 -15.10
N LEU A 175 -1.93 5.07 -14.53
CA LEU A 175 -2.77 6.14 -15.04
C LEU A 175 -1.90 7.07 -15.90
N GLU A 176 -2.05 7.01 -17.22
CA GLU A 176 -1.24 7.76 -18.19
C GLU A 176 -2.10 8.83 -18.88
N GLU A 177 -1.55 10.01 -19.15
CA GLU A 177 -2.26 11.02 -19.96
C GLU A 177 -2.42 10.47 -21.39
N LYS A 178 -3.62 10.64 -21.94
CA LYS A 178 -3.88 10.36 -23.35
C LYS A 178 -3.07 11.35 -24.18
N THR A 179 -2.04 10.87 -24.86
CA THR A 179 -1.41 11.63 -25.95
C THR A 179 -2.39 11.68 -27.13
N ASP A 180 -2.88 12.87 -27.46
CA ASP A 180 -3.61 13.10 -28.70
C ASP A 180 -2.68 12.85 -29.89
N ALA A 181 -2.73 11.64 -30.46
CA ALA A 181 -2.12 11.36 -31.76
C ALA A 181 -2.98 12.02 -32.85
N GLY A 182 -2.83 13.34 -33.05
CA GLY A 182 -3.71 14.08 -33.97
C GLY A 182 -3.42 15.57 -34.18
N GLN A 183 -2.16 15.99 -34.23
CA GLN A 183 -1.78 17.27 -34.85
C GLN A 183 -0.56 17.06 -35.76
N LEU A 184 -0.79 16.43 -36.89
CA LEU A 184 0.05 16.53 -38.09
C LEU A 184 -0.89 16.82 -39.26
N ALA A 185 -0.48 17.78 -40.08
CA ALA A 185 -1.11 18.32 -41.30
C ALA A 185 -2.13 19.46 -41.12
N SER A 186 -1.62 20.69 -41.06
CA SER A 186 -1.88 21.70 -42.10
C SER A 186 -1.08 22.97 -41.77
N ASP A 187 -0.19 23.33 -42.69
CA ASP A 187 0.03 24.69 -43.14
C ASP A 187 0.74 24.52 -44.49
N ASP A 188 -0.08 24.36 -45.53
CA ASP A 188 0.26 24.68 -46.91
C ASP A 188 0.36 26.21 -47.07
#